data_AF-A0A5S3XF68-F1
#
_entry.id   AF-A0A5S3XF68-F1
#
_cell.length_a   1.000
_cell.length_b   1.000
_cell.length_c   1.000
_cell.angle_alpha   90.00
_cell.angle_beta   90.00
_cell.angle_gamma   90.00
#
_symmetry.space_group_name_H-M   'P 1'
#
loop_
_entity.id
_entity.type
_entity.pdbx_description
1 polymer ?
#
loop_
_entity_poly.entity_id
_entity_poly.type
_entity_poly.pdbx_seq_one_letter_code
_entity_poly.pdbx_strand_id
1 'polypeptide(L)'
;KEGKDLAITNLAVTLSGKDEFGNGVSLSTNTDSNGAFSFTALRQPDSDGYVVTRGDTPSYEDGQDYLDGIKNTHAGKNAVKVTTVGKPSKV
;
A
#
# COMPACT_ATOMS: atom_id res chain seq x y z
N LYS A 1 28.11 -2.06 0.70
CA LYS A 1 27.46 -1.30 1.79
C LYS A 1 26.02 -1.13 1.38
N GLU A 2 25.15 -2.05 1.80
CA GLU A 2 23.73 -2.01 1.46
C GLU A 2 23.16 -0.67 1.88
N GLY A 3 22.63 0.06 0.91
CA GLY A 3 22.22 1.43 1.08
C GLY A 3 20.95 1.47 1.91
N LYS A 4 21.04 1.94 3.16
CA LYS A 4 19.98 2.61 3.92
C LYS A 4 18.63 2.63 3.19
N ASP A 5 17.76 1.65 3.47
CA ASP A 5 16.36 1.72 3.07
C ASP A 5 15.77 2.94 3.78
N LEU A 6 15.66 4.05 3.05
CA LEU A 6 15.15 5.30 3.59
C LEU A 6 13.62 5.20 3.64
N ALA A 7 13.05 5.57 4.78
CA ALA A 7 11.62 5.73 4.91
C ALA A 7 11.10 6.72 3.85
N ILE A 8 10.06 6.34 3.13
CA ILE A 8 9.40 7.23 2.16
C ILE A 8 8.33 8.00 2.91
N THR A 9 8.61 9.26 3.19
CA THR A 9 7.74 10.15 3.96
C THR A 9 6.81 10.92 3.03
N ASN A 10 5.65 11.34 3.55
CA ASN A 10 4.65 12.16 2.86
C ASN A 10 4.09 11.55 1.56
N LEU A 11 4.15 10.24 1.41
CA LEU A 11 3.63 9.54 0.24
C LEU A 11 2.14 9.29 0.38
N ALA A 12 1.36 9.67 -0.63
CA ALA A 12 -0.08 9.45 -0.62
C ALA A 12 -0.41 7.94 -0.60
N VAL A 13 -1.35 7.55 0.26
CA VAL A 13 -1.90 6.20 0.35
C VAL A 13 -3.41 6.32 0.38
N THR A 14 -4.09 5.56 -0.47
CA THR A 14 -5.54 5.57 -0.63
C THR A 14 -6.09 4.18 -0.32
N LEU A 15 -7.17 4.13 0.44
CA LEU A 15 -7.94 2.92 0.71
C LEU A 15 -9.31 3.07 0.04
N SER A 16 -9.70 2.08 -0.75
CA SER A 16 -10.97 2.07 -1.48
C SER A 16 -11.66 0.71 -1.39
N GLY A 17 -12.99 0.67 -1.46
CA GLY A 17 -13.77 -0.56 -1.49
C GLY A 17 -15.16 -0.35 -0.91
N LYS A 18 -15.76 -1.41 -0.37
CA LYS A 18 -17.07 -1.36 0.28
C LYS A 18 -17.02 -1.99 1.67
N ASP A 19 -17.84 -1.46 2.57
CA ASP A 19 -18.10 -2.11 3.85
C ASP A 19 -19.06 -3.30 3.71
N GLU A 20 -19.24 -4.06 4.78
CA GLU A 20 -20.12 -5.23 4.87
C GLU A 20 -21.59 -4.94 4.50
N PHE A 21 -22.01 -3.68 4.51
CA PHE A 21 -23.35 -3.23 4.14
C PHE A 21 -23.42 -2.71 2.69
N GLY A 22 -22.31 -2.76 1.95
CA GLY A 22 -22.19 -2.28 0.59
C GLY A 22 -21.97 -0.77 0.46
N ASN A 23 -21.70 -0.05 1.55
CA ASN A 23 -21.39 1.38 1.49
C ASN A 23 -19.98 1.58 0.95
N GLY A 24 -19.83 2.50 0.00
CA GLY A 24 -18.52 2.86 -0.55
C GLY A 24 -17.63 3.51 0.51
N VAL A 25 -16.40 3.03 0.61
CA VAL A 25 -15.34 3.61 1.44
C VAL A 25 -14.23 4.10 0.53
N SER A 26 -13.82 5.37 0.73
CA SER A 26 -12.70 5.98 0.03
C SER A 26 -11.98 6.92 0.99
N LEU A 27 -10.82 6.52 1.47
CA LEU A 27 -10.01 7.26 2.44
C LEU A 27 -8.61 7.51 1.89
N SER A 28 -7.99 8.61 2.28
CA SER A 28 -6.60 8.93 1.92
C SER A 28 -5.83 9.37 3.15
N THR A 29 -4.55 8.98 3.21
CA THR A 29 -3.58 9.41 4.22
C THR A 29 -2.20 9.53 3.58
N ASN A 30 -1.23 10.06 4.30
CA ASN A 30 0.16 10.12 3.87
C ASN A 30 1.05 9.30 4.81
N THR A 31 2.15 8.76 4.29
CA THR A 31 3.15 8.11 5.14
C THR A 31 3.84 9.13 6.05
N ASP A 32 4.14 8.71 7.29
CA ASP A 32 4.83 9.54 8.29
C ASP A 32 6.36 9.59 8.10
N SER A 33 7.09 10.18 9.05
CA SER A 33 8.55 10.27 9.03
C SER A 33 9.27 8.92 9.03
N ASN A 34 8.59 7.86 9.46
CA ASN A 34 9.08 6.48 9.48
C ASN A 34 8.56 5.66 8.29
N GLY A 35 7.80 6.27 7.37
CA GLY A 35 7.19 5.59 6.23
C GLY A 35 5.92 4.80 6.60
N ALA A 36 5.41 4.95 7.82
CA ALA A 36 4.23 4.25 8.30
C ALA A 36 2.95 5.00 7.93
N PHE A 37 1.85 4.27 7.76
CA PHE A 37 0.51 4.82 7.55
C PHE A 37 -0.53 3.95 8.25
N SER A 38 -1.68 4.53 8.61
CA SER A 38 -2.77 3.79 9.25
C SER A 38 -4.13 4.34 8.83
N PHE A 39 -5.08 3.43 8.62
CA PHE A 39 -6.50 3.75 8.54
C PHE A 39 -7.19 3.13 9.77
N THR A 40 -7.79 3.96 10.62
CA THR A 40 -8.48 3.53 11.83
C THR A 40 -10.00 3.61 11.65
N ALA A 41 -10.74 2.95 12.54
CA ALA A 41 -12.21 2.95 12.54
C ALA A 41 -12.85 2.47 11.21
N LEU A 42 -12.21 1.53 10.51
CA LEU A 42 -12.79 0.87 9.34
C LEU A 42 -13.84 -0.16 9.78
N ARG A 43 -15.00 -0.12 9.14
CA ARG A 43 -15.98 -1.22 9.21
C ARG A 43 -15.45 -2.43 8.47
N GLN A 44 -15.94 -3.63 8.81
CA GLN A 44 -15.57 -4.85 8.11
C GLN A 44 -15.85 -4.68 6.61
N PRO A 45 -14.92 -5.07 5.72
CA PRO A 45 -15.18 -5.01 4.29
C PRO A 45 -16.20 -6.09 3.89
N ASP A 46 -16.76 -5.93 2.69
CA ASP A 46 -17.53 -7.00 2.03
C ASP A 46 -16.63 -8.16 1.55
N SER A 47 -17.18 -9.09 0.77
CA SER A 47 -16.44 -10.23 0.23
C SER A 47 -15.30 -9.85 -0.72
N ASP A 48 -15.34 -8.64 -1.29
CA ASP A 48 -14.32 -8.16 -2.24
C ASP A 48 -13.13 -7.53 -1.50
N GLY A 49 -13.33 -7.05 -0.27
CA GLY A 49 -12.28 -6.46 0.56
C GLY A 49 -12.09 -4.96 0.34
N TYR A 50 -11.17 -4.37 1.10
CA TYR A 50 -10.62 -3.05 0.75
C TYR A 50 -9.32 -3.21 -0.04
N VAL A 51 -9.11 -2.31 -0.99
CA VAL A 51 -7.88 -2.17 -1.77
C VAL A 51 -7.12 -0.96 -1.26
N VAL A 52 -5.85 -1.15 -0.91
CA VAL A 52 -4.94 -0.06 -0.57
C VAL A 52 -4.00 0.17 -1.74
N THR A 53 -4.02 1.39 -2.27
CA THR A 53 -3.09 1.87 -3.29
C THR A 53 -2.20 2.94 -2.70
N ARG A 54 -0.99 3.05 -3.22
CA ARG A 54 -0.03 4.09 -2.87
C ARG A 54 0.20 4.94 -4.11
N GLY A 55 0.31 6.25 -3.95
CA GLY A 55 0.67 7.17 -5.01
C GLY A 55 2.08 6.91 -5.53
N ASP A 56 2.38 7.43 -6.71
CA ASP A 56 3.71 7.29 -7.27
C ASP A 56 4.75 7.92 -6.35
N THR A 57 5.78 7.16 -6.02
CA THR A 57 6.97 7.73 -5.41
C THR A 57 7.66 8.58 -6.46
N PRO A 58 8.17 9.79 -6.13
CA PRO A 58 9.16 10.40 -7.00
C PRO A 58 10.26 9.37 -7.20
N SER A 59 10.59 9.09 -8.47
CA SER A 59 11.53 8.05 -8.88
C SER A 59 12.78 8.08 -8.00
N TYR A 60 12.85 7.21 -7.00
CA TYR A 60 14.13 6.58 -6.76
C TYR A 60 14.24 5.61 -7.90
N GLU A 61 15.27 5.79 -8.72
CA GLU A 61 15.70 4.86 -9.76
C GLU A 61 15.77 3.46 -9.12
N ASP A 62 14.64 2.74 -9.12
CA ASP A 62 14.55 1.39 -8.57
C ASP A 62 15.30 0.50 -9.56
N GLY A 63 16.60 0.36 -9.31
CA GLY A 63 17.47 -0.65 -9.90
C GLY A 63 17.67 -0.62 -11.42
N GLN A 64 17.27 0.45 -12.12
CA GLN A 64 17.46 0.53 -13.59
C GLN A 64 18.94 0.59 -14.02
N ASP A 65 19.87 0.81 -13.09
CA ASP A 65 21.31 0.94 -13.37
C ASP A 65 22.11 -0.39 -13.40
N TYR A 66 21.48 -1.57 -13.30
CA TYR A 66 22.25 -2.83 -13.25
C TYR A 66 22.06 -3.86 -14.35
N LEU A 67 21.17 -3.68 -15.34
CA LEU A 67 21.06 -4.65 -16.43
C LEU A 67 20.86 -3.99 -17.78
N ASP A 68 22.00 -3.85 -18.47
CA ASP A 68 22.13 -3.65 -19.91
C ASP A 68 21.16 -4.58 -20.67
N GLY A 69 20.03 -4.02 -21.13
CA GLY A 69 19.23 -4.61 -22.21
C GLY A 69 18.06 -5.55 -21.89
N ILE A 70 17.57 -5.72 -20.64
CA ILE A 70 16.37 -6.55 -20.38
C ILE A 70 15.23 -5.71 -19.76
N LYS A 71 14.18 -5.47 -20.55
CA LYS A 71 12.93 -4.84 -20.10
C LYS A 71 12.29 -5.69 -19.01
N ASN A 72 12.28 -5.19 -17.77
CA ASN A 72 11.64 -5.88 -16.65
C ASN A 72 10.11 -5.86 -16.84
N THR A 73 9.52 -7.00 -17.20
CA THR A 73 8.08 -7.13 -17.53
C THR A 73 7.18 -7.17 -16.26
N HIS A 74 7.77 -6.91 -15.08
CA HIS A 74 7.07 -6.96 -13.79
C HIS A 74 6.85 -5.58 -13.14
N ALA A 75 7.33 -4.50 -13.77
CA ALA A 75 6.99 -3.14 -13.34
C ALA A 75 5.49 -2.89 -13.59
N GLY A 76 4.65 -3.07 -12.57
CA GLY A 76 3.24 -2.67 -12.64
C GLY A 76 2.22 -3.53 -11.92
N LYS A 77 2.59 -4.59 -11.19
CA LYS A 77 1.60 -5.40 -10.43
C LYS A 77 1.71 -5.16 -8.93
N ASN A 78 1.28 -3.97 -8.51
CA ASN A 78 1.27 -3.54 -7.11
C ASN A 78 -0.09 -3.80 -6.42
N ALA A 79 -0.65 -5.00 -6.60
CA ALA A 79 -1.95 -5.37 -6.02
C ALA A 79 -1.77 -6.50 -4.99
N VAL A 80 -1.80 -6.13 -3.70
CA VAL A 80 -1.85 -7.11 -2.60
C VAL A 80 -3.32 -7.28 -2.20
N LYS A 81 -3.86 -8.49 -2.38
CA LYS A 81 -5.20 -8.85 -1.89
C LYS A 81 -5.09 -9.31 -0.44
N VAL A 82 -5.60 -8.51 0.50
CA VAL A 82 -5.67 -8.90 1.92
C VAL A 82 -6.98 -9.64 2.17
N THR A 83 -6.90 -10.96 2.36
CA THR A 83 -8.07 -11.84 2.47
C THR A 83 -8.57 -12.06 3.91
N THR A 84 -7.83 -11.61 4.93
CA THR A 84 -8.23 -11.71 6.34
C THR A 84 -7.53 -10.65 7.19
N VAL A 85 -8.28 -9.89 7.98
CA VAL A 85 -7.71 -9.09 9.09
C VAL A 85 -7.72 -9.99 10.33
N GLY A 86 -6.54 -10.24 10.91
CA GLY A 86 -6.41 -11.08 12.09
C GLY A 86 -7.29 -10.57 13.23
N LYS A 87 -8.02 -11.48 13.88
CA LYS A 87 -8.81 -11.20 15.09
C LYS A 87 -7.87 -10.58 16.14
N PRO A 88 -8.28 -9.54 16.89
CA PRO A 88 -7.48 -9.05 17.99
C PRO A 88 -7.27 -10.20 18.98
N SER A 89 -6.00 -10.49 19.29
CA SER A 89 -5.64 -11.44 20.32
C SER A 89 -6.28 -10.97 21.62
N LYS A 90 -7.19 -11.77 22.19
CA LYS A 90 -7.72 -11.50 23.53
C LYS A 90 -6.56 -11.57 24.51
N VAL A 91 -6.34 -10.50 25.26
CA VAL A 91 -5.61 -10.53 26.52
C VAL A 91 -6.65 -10.72 27.63
#